data_AF-A0A8T5EIY3-F1
#
_entry.id   AF-A0A8T5EIY3-F1
#
_cell.length_a   1.000
_cell.length_b   1.000
_cell.length_c   1.000
_cell.angle_alpha   90.00
_cell.angle_beta   90.00
_cell.angle_gamma   90.00
#
_symmetry.space_group_name_H-M   'P 1'
#
loop_
_entity.id
_entity.type
_entity.pdbx_description
1 polymer ?
#
loop_
_entity_poly.entity_id
_entity_poly.type
_entity_poly.pdbx_seq_one_letter_code
_entity_poly.pdbx_strand_id
1 'polypeptide(L)'
;MLERRKPSLLEPLLGDAKTRPHIEEPKRMALDRLRAAVVLTKDAVHAVSITAVEALKSGAEYVGLRAIPEEMANPFEKVEAPIWDQYPPQELITIAFQYCESLTRREAGNFYHSFKYLPDEQRQAMCAVYAFCRRADDIADGDWKDVFPGGLGEDDPEAIAYRAKLEALSNMSTVIDQEVYEAKLTQLFFFRKKLSTCYNGLTSTDPVFMALKDTVNKYNIPREYFDDLISGMEDDLFHNRYRTFDELYLYCYRVASVVGLMCIEIFGYEDQKAKRYAESWGIFMQLGNVLRDVGEDIER
;
A
#
# COMPACT_ATOMS: atom_id res chain seq x y z
N MET A 1 41.92 -7.73 24.92
CA MET A 1 41.53 -9.06 24.42
C MET A 1 40.48 -9.61 25.37
N LEU A 2 39.20 -9.50 25.01
CA LEU A 2 38.10 -10.12 25.74
C LEU A 2 37.13 -10.64 24.69
N GLU A 3 36.90 -11.95 24.78
CA GLU A 3 36.38 -12.81 23.74
C GLU A 3 34.89 -12.58 23.46
N ARG A 4 34.54 -12.72 22.18
CA ARG A 4 33.18 -12.83 21.67
C ARG A 4 32.48 -14.03 22.32
N ARG A 5 31.42 -13.77 23.09
CA ARG A 5 30.29 -14.71 23.23
C ARG A 5 29.03 -14.01 22.76
N LYS A 6 28.58 -14.36 21.56
CA LYS A 6 27.18 -14.18 21.13
C LYS A 6 26.35 -15.28 21.80
N PRO A 7 25.21 -14.93 22.38
CA PRO A 7 24.01 -15.77 22.31
C PRO A 7 23.07 -15.17 21.26
N SER A 8 22.57 -16.02 20.37
CA SER A 8 21.56 -15.69 19.36
C SER A 8 20.27 -15.21 20.02
N LEU A 9 19.85 -13.98 19.72
CA LEU A 9 18.49 -13.46 20.02
C LEU A 9 17.41 -14.09 19.11
N LEU A 10 17.67 -15.28 18.58
CA LEU A 10 16.84 -16.05 17.65
C LEU A 10 16.95 -17.55 17.99
N GLU A 11 16.90 -17.91 19.27
CA GLU A 11 16.36 -19.24 19.58
C GLU A 11 14.85 -19.15 19.33
N PRO A 12 14.29 -19.98 18.44
CA PRO A 12 12.85 -19.98 18.22
C PRO A 12 12.18 -20.34 19.54
N LEU A 13 11.11 -19.63 19.86
CA LEU A 13 10.16 -20.03 20.89
C LEU A 13 9.74 -21.48 20.58
N LEU A 14 10.37 -22.44 21.26
CA LEU A 14 10.16 -23.87 21.10
C LEU A 14 8.76 -24.22 21.64
N GLY A 15 7.73 -23.95 20.84
CA GLY A 15 6.44 -24.59 20.95
C GLY A 15 6.50 -25.94 20.22
N ASP A 16 6.07 -27.01 20.86
CA ASP A 16 6.00 -28.39 20.32
C ASP A 16 4.97 -28.58 19.17
N ALA A 17 4.69 -27.54 18.39
CA ALA A 17 3.81 -27.60 17.25
C ALA A 17 4.50 -28.37 16.11
N LYS A 18 4.05 -29.62 15.87
CA LYS A 18 4.46 -30.41 14.70
C LYS A 18 4.15 -29.62 13.42
N THR A 19 5.17 -29.06 12.77
CA THR A 19 5.09 -28.38 11.49
C THR A 19 4.62 -29.37 10.41
N ARG A 20 3.39 -29.17 9.89
CA ARG A 20 2.97 -29.77 8.62
C ARG A 20 3.84 -29.17 7.49
N PRO A 21 4.08 -29.89 6.39
CA PRO A 21 4.92 -29.38 5.31
C PRO A 21 4.38 -28.02 4.81
N HIS A 22 5.29 -27.06 4.73
CA HIS A 22 5.12 -25.73 4.16
C HIS A 22 4.37 -25.79 2.83
N ILE A 23 3.61 -24.75 2.52
CA ILE A 23 3.28 -24.43 1.12
C ILE A 23 4.59 -24.50 0.33
N GLU A 24 4.67 -25.38 -0.68
CA GLU A 24 5.87 -25.55 -1.50
C GLU A 24 6.36 -24.18 -1.99
N GLU A 25 7.59 -23.77 -1.63
CA GLU A 25 8.23 -22.51 -2.06
C GLU A 25 7.95 -22.11 -3.52
N PRO A 26 7.94 -23.05 -4.50
CA PRO A 26 7.54 -22.78 -5.88
C PRO A 26 6.19 -22.07 -6.06
N LYS A 27 5.17 -22.44 -5.28
CA LYS A 27 3.81 -21.87 -5.39
C LYS A 27 3.77 -20.44 -4.86
N ARG A 28 4.43 -20.19 -3.73
CA ARG A 28 4.53 -18.85 -3.15
C ARG A 28 5.28 -17.90 -4.09
N MET A 29 6.39 -18.34 -4.66
CA MET A 29 7.09 -17.58 -5.71
C MET A 29 6.24 -17.35 -6.96
N ALA A 30 5.32 -18.26 -7.31
CA ALA A 30 4.39 -18.05 -8.42
C ALA A 30 3.32 -17.00 -8.09
N LEU A 31 2.81 -17.00 -6.85
CA LEU A 31 1.85 -16.02 -6.35
C LEU A 31 2.44 -14.60 -6.35
N ASP A 32 3.65 -14.45 -5.79
CA ASP A 32 4.33 -13.17 -5.72
C ASP A 32 4.66 -12.64 -7.14
N ARG A 33 5.01 -13.54 -8.08
CA ARG A 33 5.19 -13.19 -9.50
C ARG A 33 3.90 -12.75 -10.18
N LEU A 34 2.77 -13.42 -9.90
CA LEU A 34 1.46 -13.04 -10.44
C LEU A 34 1.06 -11.64 -9.97
N ARG A 35 1.23 -11.38 -8.67
CA ARG A 35 0.95 -10.08 -8.04
C ARG A 35 1.80 -8.98 -8.64
N ALA A 36 3.13 -9.16 -8.68
CA ALA A 36 4.05 -8.18 -9.26
C ALA A 36 3.83 -7.91 -10.76
N ALA A 37 3.22 -8.86 -11.49
CA ALA A 37 2.93 -8.72 -12.92
C ALA A 37 1.71 -7.82 -13.21
N VAL A 38 0.92 -7.43 -12.21
CA VAL A 38 -0.19 -6.48 -12.39
C VAL A 38 0.40 -5.09 -12.66
N VAL A 39 0.24 -4.63 -13.90
CA VAL A 39 0.73 -3.33 -14.35
C VAL A 39 -0.27 -2.70 -15.30
N LEU A 40 -0.41 -1.38 -15.23
CA LEU A 40 -1.13 -0.60 -16.23
C LEU A 40 -0.19 -0.35 -17.42
N THR A 41 -0.59 -0.80 -18.60
CA THR A 41 0.15 -0.57 -19.84
C THR A 41 -0.33 0.71 -20.52
N LYS A 42 0.52 1.33 -21.35
CA LYS A 42 0.19 2.56 -22.07
C LYS A 42 -1.03 2.40 -22.99
N ASP A 43 -1.24 1.20 -23.53
CA ASP A 43 -2.35 0.88 -24.43
C ASP A 43 -3.72 0.82 -23.72
N ALA A 44 -3.72 0.65 -22.39
CA ALA A 44 -4.94 0.64 -21.57
C ALA A 44 -5.43 2.05 -21.20
N VAL A 45 -4.64 3.10 -21.50
CA VAL A 45 -4.98 4.49 -21.18
C VAL A 45 -5.88 5.05 -22.27
N HIS A 46 -7.09 5.47 -21.91
CA HIS A 46 -7.89 6.34 -22.76
C HIS A 46 -7.19 7.70 -22.81
N ALA A 47 -6.40 7.94 -23.86
CA ALA A 47 -5.63 9.17 -24.04
C ALA A 47 -6.58 10.39 -24.03
N VAL A 48 -6.27 11.40 -23.21
CA VAL A 48 -7.03 12.66 -23.22
C VAL A 48 -6.27 13.77 -23.94
N SER A 49 -7.02 14.49 -24.76
CA SER A 49 -6.67 15.68 -25.53
C SER A 49 -6.07 16.79 -24.65
N ILE A 50 -5.11 17.53 -25.23
CA ILE A 50 -4.44 18.73 -24.70
C ILE A 50 -5.42 19.74 -24.04
N THR A 51 -6.69 19.74 -24.45
CA THR A 51 -7.76 20.61 -23.97
C THR A 51 -8.09 20.45 -22.47
N ALA A 52 -7.93 19.25 -21.88
CA ALA A 52 -8.23 19.03 -20.45
C ALA A 52 -7.19 19.67 -19.51
N VAL A 53 -5.95 19.81 -19.98
CA VAL A 53 -4.84 20.41 -19.21
C VAL A 53 -5.01 21.93 -19.09
N GLU A 54 -5.59 22.59 -20.09
CA GLU A 54 -5.90 24.02 -20.06
C GLU A 54 -7.09 24.34 -19.13
N ALA A 55 -8.06 23.43 -19.01
CA ALA A 55 -9.15 23.53 -18.04
C ALA A 55 -8.62 23.43 -16.59
N LEU A 56 -7.63 22.58 -16.33
CA LEU A 56 -6.96 22.47 -15.02
C LEU A 56 -6.19 23.74 -14.64
N LYS A 57 -5.51 24.39 -15.60
CA LYS A 57 -4.84 25.69 -15.37
C LYS A 57 -5.83 26.81 -15.03
N SER A 58 -7.02 26.76 -15.61
CA SER A 58 -8.10 27.74 -15.39
C SER A 58 -8.87 27.47 -14.08
N GLY A 59 -8.85 26.23 -13.59
CA GLY A 59 -9.53 25.78 -12.38
C GLY A 59 -8.76 25.97 -11.07
N ALA A 60 -7.51 26.45 -11.12
CA ALA A 60 -6.75 26.81 -9.91
C ALA A 60 -7.40 27.95 -9.09
N GLU A 61 -8.42 28.63 -9.63
CA GLU A 61 -9.30 29.53 -8.89
C GLU A 61 -10.42 28.82 -8.09
N TYR A 62 -10.55 27.48 -8.14
CA TYR A 62 -11.73 26.77 -7.59
C TYR A 62 -11.45 25.70 -6.52
N VAL A 63 -10.24 25.62 -5.96
CA VAL A 63 -9.99 24.73 -4.81
C VAL A 63 -9.96 25.56 -3.54
N GLY A 64 -11.02 25.42 -2.74
CA GLY A 64 -11.21 26.03 -1.42
C GLY A 64 -10.13 25.61 -0.43
N LEU A 65 -8.96 26.22 -0.57
CA LEU A 65 -7.85 26.17 0.38
C LEU A 65 -8.22 26.96 1.63
N ARG A 66 -9.06 26.39 2.53
CA ARG A 66 -9.10 26.84 3.94
C ARG A 66 -9.92 26.01 4.93
N ALA A 67 -10.59 24.93 4.55
CA ALA A 67 -11.29 24.08 5.50
C ALA A 67 -10.94 22.61 5.27
N ILE A 68 -10.63 21.88 6.33
CA ILE A 68 -10.77 20.42 6.35
C ILE A 68 -12.28 20.21 6.21
N PRO A 69 -12.81 19.77 5.06
CA PRO A 69 -14.25 19.54 4.95
C PRO A 69 -14.61 18.33 5.83
N GLU A 70 -15.83 18.29 6.36
CA GLU A 70 -16.35 17.13 7.09
C GLU A 70 -16.23 15.83 6.26
N GLU A 71 -16.33 15.95 4.93
CA GLU A 71 -16.06 14.89 3.97
C GLU A 71 -14.81 15.21 3.13
N MET A 72 -13.79 14.34 3.19
CA MET A 72 -12.61 14.46 2.33
C MET A 72 -12.96 14.10 0.88
N ALA A 73 -13.30 15.10 0.07
CA ALA A 73 -13.53 14.94 -1.36
C ALA A 73 -12.23 14.84 -2.17
N ASN A 74 -12.23 14.05 -3.24
CA ASN A 74 -11.11 13.98 -4.19
C ASN A 74 -11.02 15.31 -4.97
N PRO A 75 -9.91 16.09 -4.84
CA PRO A 75 -9.77 17.37 -5.52
C PRO A 75 -9.73 17.26 -7.05
N PHE A 76 -9.51 16.04 -7.58
CA PHE A 76 -9.38 15.76 -9.00
C PHE A 76 -10.56 14.95 -9.56
N GLU A 77 -11.66 14.81 -8.81
CA GLU A 77 -12.84 14.02 -9.24
C GLU A 77 -13.42 14.48 -10.59
N LYS A 78 -13.40 15.78 -10.86
CA LYS A 78 -13.93 16.37 -12.10
C LYS A 78 -12.95 16.32 -13.27
N VAL A 79 -11.76 15.75 -13.09
CA VAL A 79 -10.76 15.67 -14.15
C VAL A 79 -11.13 14.53 -15.09
N GLU A 80 -11.47 14.89 -16.34
CA GLU A 80 -11.91 13.94 -17.38
C GLU A 80 -10.82 12.91 -17.78
N ALA A 81 -9.56 13.13 -17.37
CA ALA A 81 -8.40 12.32 -17.72
C ALA A 81 -7.81 11.59 -16.51
N PRO A 82 -8.35 10.43 -16.12
CA PRO A 82 -7.99 9.76 -14.87
C PRO A 82 -6.58 9.18 -14.85
N ILE A 83 -6.04 8.88 -16.02
CA ILE A 83 -4.65 8.48 -16.25
C ILE A 83 -4.15 9.25 -17.48
N TRP A 84 -2.94 9.80 -17.41
CA TRP A 84 -2.29 10.50 -18.54
C TRP A 84 -0.84 10.09 -18.71
N ASP A 85 -0.22 10.39 -19.86
CA ASP A 85 1.15 9.99 -20.20
C ASP A 85 2.22 11.07 -19.96
N GLN A 86 1.84 12.14 -19.26
CA GLN A 86 2.69 13.27 -18.88
C GLN A 86 2.98 13.29 -17.36
N TYR A 87 3.99 14.06 -16.96
CA TYR A 87 4.18 14.35 -15.54
C TYR A 87 3.22 15.48 -15.11
N PRO A 88 2.59 15.41 -13.92
CA PRO A 88 1.68 16.45 -13.46
C PRO A 88 2.38 17.81 -13.30
N PRO A 89 1.69 18.94 -13.54
CA PRO A 89 2.15 20.26 -13.11
C PRO A 89 2.38 20.33 -11.59
N GLN A 90 3.32 21.17 -11.16
CA GLN A 90 3.72 21.29 -9.75
C GLN A 90 2.56 21.72 -8.83
N GLU A 91 1.61 22.49 -9.36
CA GLU A 91 0.41 22.93 -8.63
C GLU A 91 -0.48 21.73 -8.25
N LEU A 92 -0.65 20.75 -9.14
CA LEU A 92 -1.42 19.54 -8.86
C LEU A 92 -0.70 18.67 -7.84
N ILE A 93 0.62 18.54 -7.95
CA ILE A 93 1.45 17.81 -6.97
C ILE A 93 1.30 18.43 -5.58
N THR A 94 1.30 19.76 -5.50
CA THR A 94 1.12 20.49 -4.23
C THR A 94 -0.25 20.20 -3.61
N ILE A 95 -1.32 20.23 -4.41
CA ILE A 95 -2.69 19.89 -3.96
C ILE A 95 -2.76 18.42 -3.50
N ALA A 96 -2.12 17.51 -4.23
CA ALA A 96 -2.06 16.09 -3.88
C ALA A 96 -1.36 15.86 -2.52
N PHE A 97 -0.25 16.55 -2.24
CA PHE A 97 0.40 16.48 -0.93
C PHE A 97 -0.44 17.09 0.19
N GLN A 98 -1.16 18.19 -0.06
CA GLN A 98 -2.07 18.78 0.92
C GLN A 98 -3.25 17.85 1.27
N TYR A 99 -3.76 17.12 0.27
CA TYR A 99 -4.76 16.08 0.47
C TYR A 99 -4.19 14.97 1.37
N CYS A 100 -3.00 14.44 1.04
CA CYS A 100 -2.36 13.39 1.85
C CYS A 100 -2.09 13.85 3.29
N GLU A 101 -1.64 15.08 3.50
CA GLU A 101 -1.43 15.63 4.84
C GLU A 101 -2.75 15.77 5.62
N SER A 102 -3.82 16.18 4.96
CA SER A 102 -5.14 16.30 5.60
C SER A 102 -5.71 14.94 6.00
N LEU A 103 -5.61 13.94 5.12
CA LEU A 103 -5.98 12.55 5.42
C LEU A 103 -5.18 12.03 6.60
N THR A 104 -3.86 12.20 6.55
CA THR A 104 -2.95 11.72 7.59
C THR A 104 -3.26 12.38 8.95
N ARG A 105 -3.53 13.69 8.98
CA ARG A 105 -3.91 14.38 10.23
C ARG A 105 -5.20 13.86 10.83
N ARG A 106 -6.15 13.45 9.99
CA ARG A 106 -7.46 12.95 10.42
C ARG A 106 -7.37 11.51 10.93
N GLU A 107 -6.67 10.64 10.20
CA GLU A 107 -6.66 9.19 10.43
C GLU A 107 -5.53 8.73 11.37
N ALA A 108 -4.36 9.38 11.34
CA ALA A 108 -3.18 8.86 12.02
C ALA A 108 -3.17 9.09 13.54
N GLY A 109 -4.15 9.81 14.10
CA GLY A 109 -4.22 10.13 15.52
C GLY A 109 -2.86 10.59 16.09
N ASN A 110 -2.36 9.85 17.09
CA ASN A 110 -1.06 10.16 17.71
C ASN A 110 0.16 9.92 16.80
N PHE A 111 0.03 9.08 15.76
CA PHE A 111 1.12 8.77 14.84
C PHE A 111 1.52 9.98 13.99
N TYR A 112 0.59 10.90 13.67
CA TYR A 112 0.91 12.15 12.95
C TYR A 112 2.00 12.98 13.66
N HIS A 113 2.03 12.96 14.99
CA HIS A 113 3.02 13.70 15.77
C HIS A 113 4.44 13.19 15.60
N SER A 114 4.63 11.95 15.13
CA SER A 114 5.95 11.35 14.93
C SER A 114 6.73 11.95 13.75
N PHE A 115 6.05 12.42 12.70
CA PHE A 115 6.67 13.05 11.52
C PHE A 115 6.33 14.55 11.35
N LYS A 116 5.48 15.13 12.21
CA LYS A 116 5.16 16.57 12.20
C LYS A 116 6.41 17.48 12.21
N TYR A 117 7.48 17.03 12.85
CA TYR A 117 8.73 17.79 13.02
C TYR A 117 9.81 17.48 11.99
N LEU A 118 9.52 16.63 11.00
CA LEU A 118 10.42 16.42 9.87
C LEU A 118 10.52 17.69 9.00
N PRO A 119 11.65 17.87 8.27
CA PRO A 119 11.73 18.82 7.17
C PRO A 119 10.52 18.70 6.25
N ASP A 120 10.06 19.82 5.67
CA ASP A 120 8.80 19.88 4.94
C ASP A 120 8.68 18.80 3.85
N GLU A 121 9.75 18.58 3.09
CA GLU A 121 9.76 17.58 2.02
C GLU A 121 9.65 16.14 2.53
N GLN A 122 10.32 15.82 3.65
CA GLN A 122 10.24 14.49 4.26
C GLN A 122 8.88 14.29 4.92
N ARG A 123 8.32 15.33 5.56
CA ARG A 123 6.97 15.29 6.13
C ARG A 123 5.92 15.03 5.05
N GLN A 124 5.99 15.73 3.91
CA GLN A 124 5.09 15.53 2.78
C GLN A 124 5.18 14.12 2.22
N ALA A 125 6.40 13.60 2.03
CA ALA A 125 6.64 12.23 1.60
C ALA A 125 6.06 11.19 2.58
N MET A 126 6.27 11.40 3.88
CA MET A 126 5.70 10.54 4.92
C MET A 126 4.16 10.56 4.91
N CYS A 127 3.54 11.72 4.72
CA CYS A 127 2.08 11.81 4.56
C CYS A 127 1.58 11.07 3.32
N ALA A 128 2.32 11.11 2.20
CA ALA A 128 1.94 10.38 0.98
C ALA A 128 2.06 8.86 1.17
N VAL A 129 3.14 8.38 1.80
CA VAL A 129 3.30 6.96 2.15
C VAL A 129 2.24 6.50 3.13
N TYR A 130 1.95 7.30 4.17
CA TYR A 130 0.87 6.98 5.12
C TYR A 130 -0.49 6.91 4.42
N ALA A 131 -0.82 7.90 3.58
CA ALA A 131 -2.07 7.93 2.84
C ALA A 131 -2.24 6.69 1.95
N PHE A 132 -1.17 6.23 1.30
CA PHE A 132 -1.17 4.97 0.56
C PHE A 132 -1.46 3.76 1.46
N CYS A 133 -0.75 3.64 2.58
CA CYS A 133 -0.93 2.53 3.51
C CYS A 133 -2.35 2.49 4.08
N ARG A 134 -2.87 3.65 4.50
CA ARG A 134 -4.23 3.78 5.03
C ARG A 134 -5.28 3.40 4.00
N ARG A 135 -5.12 3.82 2.73
CA ARG A 135 -6.04 3.43 1.66
C ARG A 135 -6.05 1.92 1.41
N ALA A 136 -4.89 1.27 1.46
CA ALA A 136 -4.79 -0.18 1.27
C ALA A 136 -5.50 -0.95 2.40
N ASP A 137 -5.31 -0.48 3.64
CA ASP A 137 -5.95 -0.97 4.86
C ASP A 137 -7.48 -0.78 4.79
N ASP A 138 -7.97 0.43 4.48
CA ASP A 138 -9.40 0.71 4.37
C ASP A 138 -10.09 -0.14 3.27
N ILE A 139 -9.39 -0.46 2.17
CA ILE A 139 -9.89 -1.39 1.13
C ILE A 139 -10.00 -2.81 1.68
N ALA A 140 -8.98 -3.26 2.42
CA ALA A 140 -8.95 -4.60 3.02
C ALA A 140 -10.04 -4.76 4.08
N ASP A 141 -10.31 -3.72 4.88
CA ASP A 141 -11.39 -3.69 5.87
C ASP A 141 -12.77 -3.55 5.22
N GLY A 142 -12.85 -2.89 4.06
CA GLY A 142 -14.09 -2.64 3.32
C GLY A 142 -14.71 -1.26 3.61
N ASP A 143 -13.97 -0.40 4.30
CA ASP A 143 -14.33 0.98 4.63
C ASP A 143 -14.11 1.95 3.45
N TRP A 144 -13.37 1.50 2.42
CA TRP A 144 -13.11 2.28 1.22
C TRP A 144 -13.39 1.51 -0.08
N LYS A 145 -14.13 2.15 -0.99
CA LYS A 145 -14.29 1.70 -2.38
C LYS A 145 -13.55 2.65 -3.30
N ASP A 146 -12.47 2.15 -3.88
CA ASP A 146 -11.69 2.87 -4.88
C ASP A 146 -12.40 2.88 -6.24
N VAL A 147 -12.28 4.00 -6.94
CA VAL A 147 -12.78 4.18 -8.29
C VAL A 147 -11.59 4.04 -9.22
N PHE A 148 -11.64 3.02 -10.09
CA PHE A 148 -10.70 2.85 -11.19
C PHE A 148 -11.37 3.21 -12.50
N PRO A 149 -11.02 4.36 -13.10
CA PRO A 149 -11.69 4.80 -14.31
C PRO A 149 -11.43 3.87 -15.48
N GLY A 150 -12.50 3.49 -16.18
CA GLY A 150 -12.45 2.48 -17.25
C GLY A 150 -12.51 1.03 -16.75
N GLY A 151 -12.44 0.78 -15.44
CA GLY A 151 -12.68 -0.53 -14.87
C GLY A 151 -14.18 -0.83 -14.76
N LEU A 152 -14.59 -2.06 -15.04
CA LEU A 152 -15.98 -2.50 -14.90
C LEU A 152 -16.30 -3.04 -13.49
N GLY A 153 -15.49 -2.68 -12.49
CA GLY A 153 -15.61 -3.21 -11.14
C GLY A 153 -15.38 -4.73 -11.12
N GLU A 154 -16.24 -5.46 -10.43
CA GLU A 154 -16.12 -6.91 -10.25
C GLU A 154 -16.25 -7.71 -11.56
N ASP A 155 -16.96 -7.14 -12.55
CA ASP A 155 -17.19 -7.68 -13.88
C ASP A 155 -16.02 -7.41 -14.86
N ASP A 156 -14.96 -6.74 -14.42
CA ASP A 156 -13.79 -6.46 -15.25
C ASP A 156 -13.08 -7.77 -15.67
N PRO A 157 -12.90 -8.03 -16.98
CA PRO A 157 -12.31 -9.29 -17.45
C PRO A 157 -10.89 -9.55 -16.93
N GLU A 158 -10.09 -8.50 -16.73
CA GLU A 158 -8.74 -8.66 -16.17
C GLU A 158 -8.79 -8.95 -14.68
N ALA A 159 -9.70 -8.31 -13.94
CA ALA A 159 -9.92 -8.60 -12.53
C ALA A 159 -10.38 -10.06 -12.35
N ILE A 160 -11.37 -10.52 -13.12
CA ILE A 160 -11.84 -11.92 -13.10
C ILE A 160 -10.70 -12.90 -13.39
N ALA A 161 -9.89 -12.62 -14.43
CA ALA A 161 -8.76 -13.47 -14.79
C ALA A 161 -7.67 -13.48 -13.70
N TYR A 162 -7.47 -12.37 -13.01
CA TYR A 162 -6.55 -12.27 -11.87
C TYR A 162 -7.04 -13.10 -10.69
N ARG A 163 -8.31 -12.95 -10.29
CA ARG A 163 -8.94 -13.72 -9.19
C ARG A 163 -8.82 -15.23 -9.44
N ALA A 164 -9.19 -15.69 -10.63
CA ALA A 164 -9.15 -17.10 -10.99
C ALA A 164 -7.72 -17.70 -10.92
N LYS A 165 -6.69 -16.93 -11.32
CA LYS A 165 -5.29 -17.35 -11.20
C LYS A 165 -4.80 -17.37 -9.75
N LEU A 166 -5.21 -16.38 -8.95
CA LEU A 166 -4.87 -16.33 -7.52
C LEU A 166 -5.44 -17.55 -6.79
N GLU A 167 -6.72 -17.86 -6.98
CA GLU A 167 -7.38 -19.01 -6.35
C GLU A 167 -6.75 -20.34 -6.76
N ALA A 168 -6.41 -20.49 -8.04
CA ALA A 168 -5.73 -21.68 -8.54
C ALA A 168 -4.33 -21.88 -7.93
N LEU A 169 -3.64 -20.80 -7.55
CA LEU A 169 -2.32 -20.85 -6.92
C LEU A 169 -2.38 -20.97 -5.40
N SER A 170 -3.38 -20.36 -4.76
CA SER A 170 -3.50 -20.34 -3.30
C SER A 170 -3.99 -21.67 -2.75
N ASN A 171 -4.77 -22.46 -3.51
CA ASN A 171 -5.41 -23.70 -3.02
C ASN A 171 -6.27 -23.48 -1.76
N MET A 172 -6.71 -22.24 -1.49
CA MET A 172 -7.47 -21.87 -0.28
C MET A 172 -8.91 -21.50 -0.63
N SER A 173 -9.83 -21.84 0.28
CA SER A 173 -11.18 -21.25 0.31
C SER A 173 -11.12 -19.90 1.03
N THR A 174 -11.94 -18.94 0.61
CA THR A 174 -12.06 -17.63 1.26
C THR A 174 -12.52 -17.78 2.71
N VAL A 175 -12.04 -16.90 3.59
CA VAL A 175 -12.51 -16.86 5.00
C VAL A 175 -13.79 -16.05 5.12
N ILE A 176 -13.98 -15.11 4.19
CA ILE A 176 -15.13 -14.20 4.11
C ILE A 176 -16.12 -14.66 3.04
N ASP A 177 -17.31 -14.06 3.08
CA ASP A 177 -18.34 -14.24 2.06
C ASP A 177 -17.79 -13.98 0.64
N GLN A 178 -18.22 -14.80 -0.32
CA GLN A 178 -17.69 -14.81 -1.67
C GLN A 178 -17.87 -13.44 -2.37
N GLU A 179 -19.01 -12.78 -2.18
CA GLU A 179 -19.29 -11.47 -2.79
C GLU A 179 -18.36 -10.39 -2.22
N VAL A 180 -18.18 -10.39 -0.90
CA VAL A 180 -17.28 -9.46 -0.20
C VAL A 180 -15.82 -9.70 -0.62
N TYR A 181 -15.42 -10.97 -0.75
CA TYR A 181 -14.09 -11.34 -1.23
C TYR A 181 -13.84 -10.83 -2.65
N GLU A 182 -14.77 -11.06 -3.57
CA GLU A 182 -14.63 -10.63 -4.96
C GLU A 182 -14.53 -9.12 -5.08
N ALA A 183 -15.35 -8.39 -4.32
CA ALA A 183 -15.30 -6.93 -4.24
C ALA A 183 -13.93 -6.44 -3.74
N LYS A 184 -13.46 -6.91 -2.57
CA LYS A 184 -12.18 -6.48 -1.98
C LYS A 184 -10.98 -6.82 -2.84
N LEU A 185 -10.93 -8.02 -3.41
CA LEU A 185 -9.80 -8.43 -4.26
C LEU A 185 -9.75 -7.64 -5.57
N THR A 186 -10.91 -7.31 -6.14
CA THR A 186 -11.02 -6.43 -7.30
C THR A 186 -10.48 -5.03 -7.00
N GLN A 187 -10.81 -4.50 -5.83
CA GLN A 187 -10.32 -3.21 -5.37
C GLN A 187 -8.79 -3.20 -5.21
N LEU A 188 -8.22 -4.23 -4.56
CA LEU A 188 -6.76 -4.37 -4.42
C LEU A 188 -6.05 -4.57 -5.78
N PHE A 189 -6.68 -5.27 -6.72
CA PHE A 189 -6.17 -5.40 -8.10
C PHE A 189 -6.06 -4.03 -8.80
N PHE A 190 -7.11 -3.23 -8.75
CA PHE A 190 -7.09 -1.88 -9.34
C PHE A 190 -6.14 -0.93 -8.60
N PHE A 191 -6.04 -1.06 -7.28
CA PHE A 191 -5.09 -0.33 -6.47
C PHE A 191 -3.64 -0.63 -6.90
N ARG A 192 -3.33 -1.90 -7.19
CA ARG A 192 -2.04 -2.32 -7.76
C ARG A 192 -1.81 -1.80 -9.19
N LYS A 193 -2.85 -1.73 -10.02
CA LYS A 193 -2.77 -1.05 -11.32
C LYS A 193 -2.42 0.43 -11.16
N LYS A 194 -3.04 1.15 -10.23
CA LYS A 194 -2.70 2.55 -9.95
C LYS A 194 -1.25 2.70 -9.45
N LEU A 195 -0.77 1.79 -8.59
CA LEU A 195 0.62 1.79 -8.11
C LEU A 195 1.62 1.76 -9.27
N SER A 196 1.32 1.05 -10.35
CA SER A 196 2.22 1.02 -11.52
C SER A 196 2.45 2.40 -12.16
N THR A 197 1.50 3.33 -12.02
CA THR A 197 1.64 4.72 -12.51
C THR A 197 2.70 5.52 -11.73
N CYS A 198 2.99 5.13 -10.49
CA CYS A 198 4.07 5.75 -9.72
C CYS A 198 5.46 5.38 -10.24
N TYR A 199 5.58 4.26 -10.99
CA TYR A 199 6.85 3.69 -11.43
C TYR A 199 7.02 3.65 -12.96
N ASN A 200 6.10 4.26 -13.72
CA ASN A 200 6.19 4.34 -15.17
C ASN A 200 5.89 5.75 -15.69
N GLY A 201 5.84 5.91 -17.02
CA GLY A 201 5.57 7.20 -17.65
C GLY A 201 4.14 7.72 -17.51
N LEU A 202 3.21 6.91 -17.00
CA LEU A 202 1.80 7.28 -16.82
C LEU A 202 1.57 7.88 -15.44
N THR A 203 0.57 8.75 -15.28
CA THR A 203 0.24 9.31 -13.97
C THR A 203 -1.25 9.24 -13.71
N SER A 204 -1.63 8.85 -12.50
CA SER A 204 -3.02 8.88 -12.03
C SER A 204 -3.44 10.27 -11.54
N THR A 205 -4.71 10.61 -11.73
CA THR A 205 -5.37 11.75 -11.06
C THR A 205 -5.71 11.48 -9.61
N ASP A 206 -5.56 10.26 -9.09
CA ASP A 206 -5.81 10.01 -7.68
C ASP A 206 -4.76 10.78 -6.86
N PRO A 207 -5.17 11.64 -5.90
CA PRO A 207 -4.26 12.50 -5.16
C PRO A 207 -3.22 11.69 -4.38
N VAL A 208 -3.58 10.51 -3.87
CA VAL A 208 -2.65 9.65 -3.13
C VAL A 208 -1.56 9.15 -4.07
N PHE A 209 -1.93 8.62 -5.23
CA PHE A 209 -0.98 8.09 -6.21
C PHE A 209 -0.15 9.18 -6.90
N MET A 210 -0.71 10.38 -7.09
CA MET A 210 0.02 11.52 -7.63
C MET A 210 1.13 11.98 -6.67
N ALA A 211 0.81 12.18 -5.39
CA ALA A 211 1.79 12.52 -4.37
C ALA A 211 2.81 11.38 -4.15
N LEU A 212 2.35 10.13 -4.20
CA LEU A 212 3.22 8.96 -4.10
C LEU A 212 4.19 8.88 -5.27
N LYS A 213 3.76 9.15 -6.51
CA LYS A 213 4.64 9.19 -7.68
C LYS A 213 5.81 10.16 -7.49
N ASP A 214 5.53 11.36 -7.02
CA ASP A 214 6.57 12.35 -6.74
C ASP A 214 7.53 11.86 -5.64
N THR A 215 6.96 11.27 -4.58
CA THR A 215 7.70 10.70 -3.45
C THR A 215 8.63 9.56 -3.87
N VAL A 216 8.15 8.55 -4.61
CA VAL A 216 8.97 7.39 -4.99
C VAL A 216 10.07 7.77 -5.96
N ASN A 217 9.84 8.74 -6.85
CA ASN A 217 10.87 9.25 -7.75
C ASN A 217 11.95 10.04 -7.00
N LYS A 218 11.54 10.87 -6.03
CA LYS A 218 12.46 11.72 -5.26
C LYS A 218 13.37 10.91 -4.34
N TYR A 219 12.83 9.92 -3.65
CA TYR A 219 13.56 9.12 -2.66
C TYR A 219 13.99 7.74 -3.19
N ASN A 220 13.72 7.43 -4.46
CA ASN A 220 14.05 6.17 -5.11
C ASN A 220 13.55 4.94 -4.30
N ILE A 221 12.32 5.03 -3.78
CA ILE A 221 11.74 3.97 -2.95
C ILE A 221 11.44 2.76 -3.84
N PRO A 222 11.90 1.55 -3.49
CA PRO A 222 11.60 0.34 -4.26
C PRO A 222 10.10 0.03 -4.33
N ARG A 223 9.61 -0.28 -5.53
CA ARG A 223 8.22 -0.72 -5.76
C ARG A 223 7.85 -1.95 -4.93
N GLU A 224 8.81 -2.85 -4.74
CA GLU A 224 8.63 -4.12 -4.03
C GLU A 224 8.02 -3.93 -2.63
N TYR A 225 8.40 -2.87 -1.90
CA TYR A 225 7.83 -2.60 -0.57
C TYR A 225 6.33 -2.33 -0.62
N PHE A 226 5.85 -1.63 -1.65
CA PHE A 226 4.42 -1.36 -1.83
C PHE A 226 3.67 -2.59 -2.34
N ASP A 227 4.29 -3.37 -3.23
CA ASP A 227 3.69 -4.62 -3.71
C ASP A 227 3.56 -5.66 -2.59
N ASP A 228 4.55 -5.74 -1.69
CA ASP A 228 4.53 -6.58 -0.49
C ASP A 228 3.44 -6.14 0.49
N LEU A 229 3.25 -4.83 0.69
CA LEU A 229 2.16 -4.30 1.52
C LEU A 229 0.79 -4.73 0.99
N ILE A 230 0.52 -4.50 -0.30
CA ILE A 230 -0.75 -4.92 -0.92
C ILE A 230 -0.91 -6.44 -0.84
N SER A 231 0.19 -7.20 -0.97
CA SER A 231 0.15 -8.65 -0.82
C SER A 231 -0.23 -9.09 0.59
N GLY A 232 0.18 -8.36 1.63
CA GLY A 232 -0.27 -8.57 2.99
C GLY A 232 -1.79 -8.37 3.13
N MET A 233 -2.31 -7.28 2.56
CA MET A 233 -3.76 -7.01 2.54
C MET A 233 -4.56 -8.08 1.79
N GLU A 234 -4.02 -8.59 0.68
CA GLU A 234 -4.64 -9.71 -0.03
C GLU A 234 -4.58 -11.00 0.80
N ASP A 235 -3.48 -11.28 1.51
CA ASP A 235 -3.34 -12.49 2.32
C ASP A 235 -4.35 -12.55 3.48
N ASP A 236 -4.70 -11.40 4.06
CA ASP A 236 -5.73 -11.27 5.11
C ASP A 236 -7.13 -11.69 4.64
N LEU A 237 -7.40 -11.68 3.33
CA LEU A 237 -8.66 -12.19 2.76
C LEU A 237 -8.74 -13.73 2.78
N PHE A 238 -7.60 -14.41 2.86
CA PHE A 238 -7.49 -15.88 2.82
C PHE A 238 -7.10 -16.52 4.15
N HIS A 239 -6.51 -15.75 5.08
CA HIS A 239 -5.93 -16.28 6.31
C HIS A 239 -6.46 -15.55 7.54
N ASN A 240 -6.99 -16.30 8.49
CA ASN A 240 -7.30 -15.78 9.84
C ASN A 240 -6.50 -16.49 10.95
N ARG A 241 -5.63 -17.43 10.60
CA ARG A 241 -4.81 -18.20 11.55
C ARG A 241 -3.44 -18.54 10.98
N TYR A 242 -2.41 -18.16 11.72
CA TYR A 242 -1.02 -18.51 11.44
C TYR A 242 -0.64 -19.78 12.20
N ARG A 243 -0.15 -20.81 11.51
CA ARG A 243 0.21 -22.10 12.12
C ARG A 243 1.64 -22.12 12.63
N THR A 244 2.51 -21.33 12.01
CA THR A 244 3.94 -21.26 12.35
C THR A 244 4.36 -19.82 12.57
N PHE A 245 5.45 -19.64 13.31
CA PHE A 245 6.03 -18.32 13.49
C PHE A 245 6.52 -17.73 12.16
N ASP A 246 6.99 -18.55 11.22
CA ASP A 246 7.44 -18.07 9.90
C ASP A 246 6.30 -17.47 9.07
N GLU A 247 5.10 -18.07 9.17
CA GLU A 247 3.88 -17.50 8.55
C GLU A 247 3.50 -16.18 9.21
N LEU A 248 3.50 -16.12 10.55
CA LEU A 248 3.21 -14.88 11.29
C LEU A 248 4.25 -13.79 11.01
N TYR A 249 5.52 -14.17 10.95
CA TYR A 249 6.63 -13.25 10.67
C TYR A 249 6.48 -12.65 9.28
N LEU A 250 6.17 -13.47 8.27
CA LEU A 250 5.90 -12.97 6.92
C LEU A 250 4.74 -11.97 6.90
N TYR A 251 3.66 -12.28 7.60
CA TYR A 251 2.54 -11.37 7.73
C TYR A 251 2.99 -10.03 8.33
N CYS A 252 3.66 -10.06 9.49
CA CYS A 252 4.20 -8.85 10.12
C CYS A 252 5.21 -8.10 9.22
N TYR A 253 5.97 -8.83 8.41
CA TYR A 253 6.85 -8.22 7.43
C TYR A 253 6.05 -7.40 6.41
N ARG A 254 5.06 -8.02 5.77
CA ARG A 254 4.24 -7.42 4.72
C ARG A 254 3.41 -6.24 5.20
N VAL A 255 2.81 -6.30 6.39
CA VAL A 255 1.89 -5.23 6.84
C VAL A 255 2.58 -4.12 7.64
N ALA A 256 3.78 -4.35 8.19
CA ALA A 256 4.44 -3.37 9.05
C ALA A 256 5.92 -3.11 8.73
N SER A 257 6.72 -4.14 8.44
CA SER A 257 8.16 -3.97 8.18
C SER A 257 8.43 -3.18 6.91
N VAL A 258 7.66 -3.44 5.85
CA VAL A 258 7.78 -2.68 4.59
C VAL A 258 7.52 -1.19 4.77
N VAL A 259 6.63 -0.80 5.70
CA VAL A 259 6.41 0.62 6.03
C VAL A 259 7.67 1.23 6.62
N GLY A 260 8.32 0.52 7.56
CA GLY A 260 9.63 0.93 8.09
C GLY A 260 10.70 1.04 7.02
N LEU A 261 10.72 0.12 6.05
CA LEU A 261 11.63 0.16 4.90
C LEU A 261 11.37 1.37 3.99
N MET A 262 10.12 1.72 3.71
CA MET A 262 9.78 2.96 2.98
C MET A 262 10.23 4.21 3.75
N CYS A 263 10.06 4.24 5.08
CA CYS A 263 10.43 5.38 5.91
C CYS A 263 11.93 5.69 5.85
N ILE A 264 12.78 4.66 5.94
CA ILE A 264 14.24 4.89 5.92
C ILE A 264 14.74 5.38 4.57
N GLU A 265 14.09 5.04 3.45
CA GLU A 265 14.42 5.63 2.14
C GLU A 265 14.12 7.14 2.12
N ILE A 266 13.08 7.60 2.84
CA ILE A 266 12.75 9.03 2.99
C ILE A 266 13.75 9.74 3.91
N PHE A 267 14.10 9.11 5.03
CA PHE A 267 15.02 9.70 6.02
C PHE A 267 16.46 9.73 5.55
N GLY A 268 16.84 8.75 4.71
CA GLY A 268 18.22 8.49 4.34
C GLY A 268 18.99 7.72 5.40
N TYR A 269 19.97 6.92 4.96
CA TYR A 269 20.84 6.13 5.84
C TYR A 269 22.19 5.85 5.16
N GLU A 270 23.25 5.73 5.96
CA GLU A 270 24.61 5.47 5.46
C GLU A 270 24.98 3.96 5.52
N ASP A 271 24.58 3.27 6.60
CA ASP A 271 24.84 1.84 6.78
C ASP A 271 23.62 1.02 6.35
N GLN A 272 23.82 0.06 5.44
CA GLN A 272 22.78 -0.87 4.97
C GLN A 272 22.14 -1.71 6.09
N LYS A 273 22.78 -1.82 7.26
CA LYS A 273 22.16 -2.40 8.46
C LYS A 273 20.88 -1.68 8.89
N ALA A 274 20.68 -0.42 8.50
CA ALA A 274 19.43 0.31 8.76
C ALA A 274 18.20 -0.48 8.30
N LYS A 275 18.27 -1.17 7.15
CA LYS A 275 17.18 -2.02 6.64
C LYS A 275 16.79 -3.12 7.61
N ARG A 276 17.78 -3.80 8.20
CA ARG A 276 17.54 -4.86 9.18
C ARG A 276 16.89 -4.34 10.46
N TYR A 277 17.25 -3.13 10.88
CA TYR A 277 16.65 -2.50 12.05
C TYR A 277 15.24 -2.00 11.77
N ALA A 278 14.99 -1.41 10.60
CA ALA A 278 13.67 -1.00 10.17
C ALA A 278 12.70 -2.18 10.08
N GLU A 279 13.16 -3.30 9.52
CA GLU A 279 12.39 -4.55 9.50
C GLU A 279 12.11 -5.06 10.91
N SER A 280 13.14 -5.21 11.74
CA SER A 280 12.97 -5.68 13.12
C SER A 280 12.01 -4.79 13.93
N TRP A 281 12.03 -3.47 13.67
CA TRP A 281 11.12 -2.53 14.30
C TRP A 281 9.68 -2.73 13.86
N GLY A 282 9.43 -2.95 12.56
CA GLY A 282 8.11 -3.27 12.04
C GLY A 282 7.55 -4.56 12.63
N ILE A 283 8.36 -5.62 12.67
CA ILE A 283 7.99 -6.88 13.34
C ILE A 283 7.63 -6.64 14.81
N PHE A 284 8.47 -5.92 15.55
CA PHE A 284 8.24 -5.61 16.96
C PHE A 284 6.91 -4.85 17.17
N MET A 285 6.67 -3.80 16.40
CA MET A 285 5.44 -3.00 16.48
C MET A 285 4.21 -3.84 16.17
N GLN A 286 4.25 -4.67 15.12
CA GLN A 286 3.10 -5.46 14.72
C GLN A 286 2.79 -6.60 15.70
N LEU A 287 3.82 -7.29 16.21
CA LEU A 287 3.60 -8.27 17.28
C LEU A 287 3.02 -7.60 18.54
N GLY A 288 3.43 -6.36 18.83
CA GLY A 288 2.83 -5.55 19.89
C GLY A 288 1.35 -5.27 19.68
N ASN A 289 0.95 -4.89 18.46
CA ASN A 289 -0.47 -4.69 18.10
C ASN A 289 -1.26 -5.99 18.23
N VAL A 290 -0.77 -7.09 17.63
CA VAL A 290 -1.42 -8.41 17.70
C VAL A 290 -1.64 -8.84 19.15
N LEU A 291 -0.66 -8.65 20.05
CA LEU A 291 -0.80 -9.00 21.46
C LEU A 291 -1.76 -8.08 22.22
N ARG A 292 -1.84 -6.81 21.84
CA ARG A 292 -2.75 -5.83 22.45
C ARG A 292 -4.21 -6.14 22.07
N ASP A 293 -4.43 -6.55 20.83
CA ASP A 293 -5.76 -6.59 20.21
C ASP A 293 -6.36 -8.01 20.17
N VAL A 294 -5.68 -9.03 20.73
CA VAL A 294 -6.16 -10.44 20.79
C VAL A 294 -7.61 -10.58 21.22
N GLY A 295 -8.07 -9.77 22.18
CA GLY A 295 -9.44 -9.83 22.67
C GLY A 295 -10.48 -9.41 21.62
N GLU A 296 -10.21 -8.32 20.92
CA GLU A 296 -11.08 -7.80 19.85
C GLU A 296 -11.00 -8.71 18.61
N ASP A 297 -9.82 -9.22 18.29
CA ASP A 297 -9.58 -10.11 17.14
C ASP A 297 -10.26 -11.49 17.28
N ILE A 298 -10.50 -11.97 18.50
CA ILE A 298 -11.23 -13.24 18.73
C ILE A 298 -12.72 -13.10 18.39
N GLU A 299 -13.27 -11.89 18.46
CA GLU A 299 -14.69 -11.62 18.20
C GLU A 299 -15.01 -11.41 16.71
N ARG A 300 -13.98 -11.20 15.87
CA ARG A 300 -14.08 -11.02 14.41
C ARG A 300 -13.97 -12.34 13.65
#